data_AF-A0A7S6U2E7-F1
#
_entry.id   AF-A0A7S6U2E7-F1
#
_cell.length_a   1.000
_cell.length_b   1.000
_cell.length_c   1.000
_cell.angle_alpha   90.00
_cell.angle_beta   90.00
_cell.angle_gamma   90.00
#
_symmetry.space_group_name_H-M   'P 1'
#
loop_
_entity.id
_entity.type
_entity.pdbx_description
1 polymer ?
#
loop_
_entity_poly.entity_id
_entity_poly.type
_entity_poly.pdbx_seq_one_letter_code
_entity_poly.pdbx_strand_id
1 'polypeptide(L)'
;MLSISLESVPLANFFGFIALIAYILTLTPSIFKTVFPKTRQNQTLRWLGKKRRIIGIASYVLACSHGLLIVFKHNIDFLNPLTYIHYFQGIFSFFILTLLAITSNDWSVKLLKKKWQNMHRLTYLLIFILPWHILDKMS
;
A
#
# COMPACT_ATOMS: atom_id res chain seq x y z
N MET A 1 13.87 30.53 -2.37
CA MET A 1 13.79 29.18 -1.78
C MET A 1 12.65 29.10 -0.76
N LEU A 2 11.43 29.50 -1.16
CA LEU A 2 10.30 29.72 -0.24
C LEU A 2 8.94 29.24 -0.82
N SER A 3 8.95 28.35 -1.83
CA SER A 3 7.75 27.86 -2.51
C SER A 3 7.42 26.38 -2.27
N ILE A 4 8.25 25.64 -1.51
CA ILE A 4 8.05 24.19 -1.27
C ILE A 4 7.21 23.93 0.01
N SER A 5 7.07 24.93 0.87
CA SER A 5 6.54 24.78 2.24
C SER A 5 5.01 24.82 2.35
N LEU A 6 4.30 25.36 1.35
CA LEU A 6 2.86 25.68 1.46
C LEU A 6 1.90 24.58 0.91
N GLU A 7 2.35 23.60 0.12
CA GLU A 7 1.45 22.61 -0.51
C GLU A 7 1.76 21.12 -0.23
N SER A 8 2.74 20.80 0.63
CA SER A 8 3.16 19.40 0.82
C SER A 8 2.16 18.51 1.57
N VAL A 9 1.30 19.06 2.43
CA VAL A 9 0.28 18.27 3.16
C VAL A 9 -0.89 17.86 2.25
N PRO A 10 -1.50 18.76 1.46
CA PRO A 10 -2.49 18.37 0.46
C PRO A 10 -1.93 17.36 -0.53
N LEU A 11 -0.68 17.55 -0.97
CA LEU A 11 -0.03 16.69 -1.93
C LEU A 11 0.26 15.29 -1.35
N ALA A 12 0.79 15.22 -0.12
CA ALA A 12 1.03 13.94 0.56
C ALA A 12 -0.28 13.16 0.70
N ASN A 13 -1.37 13.81 1.12
CA ASN A 13 -2.68 13.17 1.28
C ASN A 13 -3.25 12.71 -0.07
N PHE A 14 -3.05 13.49 -1.13
CA PHE A 14 -3.44 13.10 -2.49
C PHE A 14 -2.72 11.83 -2.95
N PHE A 15 -1.39 11.75 -2.78
CA PHE A 15 -0.63 10.54 -3.06
C PHE A 15 -1.10 9.35 -2.22
N GLY A 16 -1.36 9.55 -0.94
CA GLY A 16 -1.88 8.52 -0.03
C GLY A 16 -3.25 8.00 -0.46
N PHE A 17 -4.14 8.90 -0.91
CA PHE A 17 -5.47 8.53 -1.40
C PHE A 17 -5.40 7.73 -2.70
N ILE A 18 -4.59 8.14 -3.68
CA ILE A 18 -4.40 7.35 -4.91
C ILE A 18 -3.75 6.00 -4.58
N ALA A 19 -2.78 5.96 -3.66
CA ALA A 19 -2.17 4.72 -3.21
C ALA A 19 -3.22 3.75 -2.64
N LEU A 20 -4.14 4.25 -1.82
CA LEU A 20 -5.26 3.49 -1.25
C LEU A 20 -6.20 2.96 -2.33
N ILE A 21 -6.59 3.78 -3.31
CA ILE A 21 -7.44 3.34 -4.42
C ILE A 21 -6.74 2.22 -5.21
N ALA A 22 -5.47 2.41 -5.58
CA ALA A 22 -4.69 1.40 -6.29
C ALA A 22 -4.54 0.11 -5.46
N TYR A 23 -4.36 0.23 -4.15
CA TYR A 23 -4.32 -0.91 -3.23
C TYR A 23 -5.64 -1.70 -3.24
N ILE A 24 -6.78 -1.01 -3.11
CA ILE A 24 -8.11 -1.64 -3.15
C ILE A 24 -8.32 -2.35 -4.48
N LEU A 25 -7.99 -1.70 -5.60
CA LEU A 25 -8.07 -2.28 -6.95
C LEU A 25 -7.22 -3.54 -7.11
N THR A 26 -6.09 -3.64 -6.40
CA THR A 26 -5.23 -4.84 -6.37
C THR A 26 -5.93 -6.03 -5.72
N LEU A 27 -6.82 -5.78 -4.75
CA LEU A 27 -7.55 -6.84 -4.03
C LEU A 27 -8.88 -7.21 -4.67
N THR A 28 -9.54 -6.27 -5.35
CA THR A 28 -10.88 -6.44 -5.95
C THR A 28 -11.05 -7.76 -6.70
N PRO A 29 -10.16 -8.17 -7.63
CA PRO A 29 -10.34 -9.43 -8.36
C PRO A 29 -10.36 -10.67 -7.47
N SER A 30 -9.62 -10.65 -6.36
CA SER A 30 -9.49 -11.81 -5.45
C SER A 30 -10.70 -11.90 -4.53
N ILE A 31 -11.13 -10.78 -3.96
CA ILE A 31 -12.31 -10.72 -3.07
C ILE A 31 -13.57 -11.07 -3.86
N PHE A 32 -13.80 -10.43 -5.01
CA PHE A 32 -15.01 -10.68 -5.81
C PHE A 32 -15.12 -12.12 -6.29
N LYS A 33 -14.01 -12.76 -6.70
CA LYS A 33 -14.02 -14.17 -7.11
C LYS A 33 -14.31 -15.12 -5.95
N THR A 34 -13.97 -14.73 -4.73
CA THR A 34 -14.17 -15.55 -3.53
C THR A 34 -15.61 -15.42 -3.01
N VAL A 35 -16.14 -14.19 -2.94
CA VAL A 35 -17.48 -13.91 -2.41
C VAL A 35 -18.58 -14.19 -3.45
N PHE A 36 -18.34 -13.85 -4.72
CA PHE A 36 -19.31 -13.98 -5.80
C PHE A 36 -18.77 -14.85 -6.94
N PRO A 37 -18.68 -16.18 -6.77
CA PRO A 37 -18.03 -17.06 -7.74
C PRO A 37 -18.64 -17.00 -9.16
N LYS A 38 -19.92 -16.63 -9.29
CA LYS A 38 -20.59 -16.40 -10.59
C LYS A 38 -19.99 -15.23 -11.39
N THR A 39 -19.30 -14.29 -10.75
CA THR A 39 -18.68 -13.12 -11.41
C THR A 39 -17.31 -13.43 -12.03
N ARG A 40 -16.83 -14.68 -11.95
CA ARG A 40 -15.56 -15.14 -12.54
C ARG A 40 -15.46 -14.90 -14.06
N GLN A 41 -16.59 -14.82 -14.76
CA GLN A 41 -16.65 -14.58 -16.20
C GLN A 41 -16.60 -13.09 -16.59
N ASN A 42 -16.69 -12.17 -15.62
CA ASN A 42 -16.66 -10.73 -15.91
C ASN A 42 -15.28 -10.32 -16.48
N GLN A 43 -15.30 -9.71 -17.67
CA GLN A 43 -14.10 -9.34 -18.41
C GLN A 43 -13.25 -8.31 -17.67
N THR A 44 -13.87 -7.36 -16.97
CA THR A 44 -13.19 -6.32 -16.19
C THR A 44 -12.43 -6.92 -15.02
N LEU A 45 -13.03 -7.84 -14.26
CA LEU A 45 -12.36 -8.52 -13.14
C LEU A 45 -11.18 -9.40 -13.61
N ARG A 46 -11.30 -9.99 -14.80
CA ARG A 46 -10.20 -10.75 -15.42
C ARG A 46 -9.05 -9.83 -15.82
N TRP A 47 -9.35 -8.70 -16.47
CA TRP A 47 -8.35 -7.71 -16.86
C TRP A 47 -7.61 -7.15 -15.63
N LEU A 48 -8.37 -6.76 -14.61
CA LEU A 48 -7.82 -6.23 -13.36
C LEU A 48 -6.94 -7.27 -12.65
N GLY A 49 -7.35 -8.53 -12.65
CA GLY A 49 -6.54 -9.64 -12.14
C GLY A 49 -5.20 -9.82 -12.88
N LYS A 50 -5.16 -9.60 -14.20
CA LYS A 50 -3.91 -9.63 -14.98
C LYS A 50 -2.99 -8.45 -14.67
N LYS A 51 -3.56 -7.27 -14.38
CA LYS A 51 -2.81 -6.04 -14.06
C LYS A 51 -2.49 -5.87 -12.57
N ARG A 52 -3.00 -6.75 -11.71
CA ARG A 52 -2.83 -6.74 -10.24
C ARG A 52 -1.39 -6.46 -9.80
N ARG A 53 -0.39 -7.10 -10.40
CA ARG A 53 1.02 -6.92 -10.04
C ARG A 53 1.49 -5.48 -10.27
N ILE A 54 1.19 -4.92 -11.44
CA ILE A 54 1.59 -3.56 -11.81
C ILE A 54 0.86 -2.53 -10.94
N ILE A 55 -0.44 -2.73 -10.71
CA ILE A 55 -1.26 -1.84 -9.87
C ILE A 55 -0.77 -1.86 -8.42
N GLY A 56 -0.42 -3.04 -7.89
CA GLY A 56 0.14 -3.19 -6.54
C GLY A 56 1.49 -2.49 -6.39
N ILE A 57 2.38 -2.61 -7.38
CA ILE A 57 3.66 -1.89 -7.39
C ILE A 57 3.43 -0.37 -7.48
N ALA A 58 2.49 0.09 -8.32
CA ALA A 58 2.13 1.50 -8.41
C ALA A 58 1.59 2.04 -7.07
N SER A 59 0.73 1.27 -6.39
CA SER A 59 0.26 1.60 -5.04
C SER A 59 1.42 1.76 -4.06
N TYR A 60 2.41 0.86 -4.09
CA TYR A 60 3.61 0.98 -3.25
C TYR A 60 4.43 2.24 -3.57
N VAL A 61 4.67 2.55 -4.84
CA VAL A 61 5.41 3.76 -5.24
C VAL A 61 4.69 5.03 -4.76
N LEU A 62 3.37 5.09 -4.90
CA LEU A 62 2.56 6.20 -4.39
C LEU A 62 2.62 6.30 -2.86
N ALA A 63 2.62 5.16 -2.15
CA ALA A 63 2.79 5.11 -0.71
C ALA A 63 4.20 5.56 -0.27
N CYS A 64 5.26 5.26 -1.04
CA CYS A 64 6.60 5.81 -0.83
C CYS A 64 6.59 7.34 -0.96
N SER A 65 5.98 7.87 -2.03
CA SER A 65 5.87 9.32 -2.22
C SER A 65 5.12 9.98 -1.07
N HIS A 66 4.00 9.40 -0.64
CA HIS A 66 3.26 9.84 0.55
C HIS A 66 4.16 9.86 1.80
N GLY A 67 4.82 8.75 2.12
CA GLY A 67 5.69 8.64 3.29
C GLY A 67 6.87 9.61 3.27
N LEU A 68 7.54 9.77 2.14
CA LEU A 68 8.65 10.71 1.98
C LEU A 68 8.20 12.16 2.19
N LEU A 69 7.04 12.55 1.64
CA LEU A 69 6.50 13.89 1.85
C LEU A 69 6.15 14.16 3.32
N ILE A 70 5.63 13.16 4.03
CA ILE A 70 5.36 13.25 5.48
C ILE A 70 6.66 13.40 6.28
N VAL A 71 7.70 12.63 5.94
CA VAL A 71 9.03 12.73 6.58
C VAL A 71 9.61 14.12 6.44
N PHE A 72 9.59 14.69 5.22
CA PHE A 72 10.09 16.04 4.99
C PHE A 72 9.22 17.11 5.65
N LYS A 73 7.89 16.95 5.66
CA LYS A 73 6.98 17.94 6.26
C LYS A 73 7.18 18.03 7.78
N HIS A 74 7.29 16.90 8.45
CA HIS A 74 7.38 16.84 9.91
C HIS A 74 8.82 16.85 10.42
N ASN A 75 9.83 16.88 9.53
CA ASN A 75 11.25 16.74 9.88
C ASN A 75 11.46 15.55 10.81
N ILE A 76 10.93 14.39 10.41
CA ILE A 76 10.91 13.19 11.26
C ILE A 76 12.33 12.77 11.64
N ASP A 77 12.59 12.70 12.94
CA ASP A 77 13.84 12.16 13.47
C ASP A 77 13.72 10.65 13.70
N PHE A 78 14.39 9.86 12.86
CA PHE A 78 14.41 8.41 12.96
C PHE A 78 15.31 7.88 14.10
N LEU A 79 16.16 8.73 14.70
CA LEU A 79 16.95 8.34 15.87
C LEU A 79 16.14 8.40 17.16
N ASN A 80 15.01 9.10 17.16
CA ASN A 80 14.11 9.17 18.30
C ASN A 80 13.18 7.94 18.37
N PRO A 81 13.24 7.11 19.44
CA PRO A 81 12.36 5.96 19.59
C PRO A 81 10.86 6.31 19.57
N LEU A 82 10.49 7.51 20.03
CA LEU A 82 9.11 7.98 20.04
C LEU A 82 8.52 8.09 18.63
N THR A 83 9.35 8.31 17.61
CA THR A 83 8.92 8.33 16.20
C THR A 83 8.24 7.02 15.82
N TYR A 84 8.82 5.88 16.22
CA TYR A 84 8.27 4.56 15.89
C TYR A 84 6.95 4.29 16.59
N ILE A 85 6.70 4.92 17.74
CA ILE A 85 5.42 4.85 18.46
C ILE A 85 4.38 5.73 17.75
N HIS A 86 4.72 6.99 17.44
CA HIS A 86 3.79 7.96 16.84
C HIS A 86 3.36 7.57 15.42
N TYR A 87 4.27 6.96 14.65
CA TYR A 87 4.06 6.60 13.24
C TYR A 87 3.95 5.08 13.02
N PHE A 88 3.72 4.29 14.08
CA PHE A 88 3.80 2.83 14.01
C PHE A 88 2.91 2.23 12.91
N GLN A 89 1.68 2.72 12.75
CA GLN A 89 0.73 2.21 11.76
C GLN A 89 1.23 2.42 10.32
N GLY A 90 1.78 3.62 10.06
CA GLY A 90 2.32 4.01 8.77
C GLY A 90 3.60 3.22 8.45
N ILE A 91 4.54 3.16 9.41
CA ILE A 91 5.80 2.41 9.27
C ILE A 91 5.52 0.91 9.06
N PHE A 92 4.60 0.34 9.83
CA PHE A 92 4.25 -1.08 9.72
C PHE A 92 3.54 -1.39 8.40
N SER A 93 2.62 -0.52 7.96
CA SER A 93 1.99 -0.64 6.64
C SER A 93 3.01 -0.57 5.51
N PHE A 94 3.94 0.39 5.62
CA PHE A 94 5.02 0.58 4.67
C PHE A 94 5.92 -0.65 4.60
N PHE A 95 6.33 -1.20 5.75
CA PHE A 95 7.13 -2.43 5.82
C PHE A 95 6.45 -3.61 5.10
N ILE A 96 5.16 -3.83 5.33
CA ILE A 96 4.42 -4.89 4.64
C ILE A 96 4.38 -4.62 3.13
N LEU A 97 4.05 -3.39 2.70
CA LEU A 97 4.00 -3.05 1.28
C LEU A 97 5.38 -3.19 0.60
N THR A 98 6.46 -2.79 1.26
CA THR A 98 7.83 -2.99 0.78
C THR A 98 8.15 -4.47 0.57
N LEU A 99 7.83 -5.32 1.56
CA LEU A 99 8.04 -6.76 1.44
C LEU A 99 7.28 -7.32 0.23
N LEU A 100 5.99 -6.98 0.10
CA LEU A 100 5.14 -7.42 -1.01
C LEU A 100 5.63 -6.90 -2.37
N ALA A 101 6.11 -5.66 -2.44
CA ALA A 101 6.61 -5.05 -3.66
C ALA A 101 7.94 -5.70 -4.11
N ILE A 102 8.89 -5.88 -3.18
CA ILE A 102 10.17 -6.55 -3.45
C ILE A 102 9.92 -7.95 -4.00
N THR A 103 8.93 -8.68 -3.47
CA THR A 103 8.64 -10.06 -3.89
C THR A 103 7.63 -10.16 -5.02
N SER A 104 7.18 -9.03 -5.57
CA SER A 104 6.32 -8.96 -6.75
C SER A 104 7.13 -9.10 -8.04
N ASN A 105 7.93 -10.17 -8.15
CA ASN A 105 8.68 -10.50 -9.35
C ASN A 105 8.72 -12.01 -9.66
N ASP A 106 8.94 -12.35 -10.93
CA ASP A 106 8.87 -13.74 -11.39
C ASP A 106 9.96 -14.62 -10.76
N TRP A 107 11.12 -14.04 -10.46
CA TRP A 107 12.19 -14.73 -9.75
C TRP A 107 11.74 -15.14 -8.34
N SER A 108 11.14 -14.22 -7.58
CA SER A 108 10.64 -14.47 -6.22
C SER A 108 9.50 -15.48 -6.21
N VAL A 109 8.59 -15.41 -7.19
CA VAL A 109 7.51 -16.40 -7.35
C VAL A 109 8.08 -17.80 -7.57
N LYS A 110 9.08 -17.94 -8.45
CA LYS A 110 9.74 -19.21 -8.75
C LYS A 110 10.54 -19.75 -7.55
N LEU A 111 11.25 -18.86 -6.84
CA LEU A 111 12.09 -19.22 -5.70
C LEU A 111 11.26 -19.65 -4.48
N LEU A 112 10.24 -18.85 -4.12
CA LEU A 112 9.48 -19.03 -2.88
C LEU A 112 8.28 -19.99 -3.01
N LYS A 113 7.79 -20.25 -4.24
CA LYS A 113 6.71 -21.22 -4.53
C LYS A 113 5.48 -21.00 -3.62
N LYS A 114 5.07 -22.00 -2.82
CA LYS A 114 3.92 -21.89 -1.90
C LYS A 114 4.13 -20.81 -0.82
N LYS A 115 5.37 -20.58 -0.37
CA LYS A 115 5.68 -19.54 0.62
C LYS A 115 5.41 -18.13 0.07
N TRP A 116 5.54 -17.93 -1.25
CA TRP A 116 5.20 -16.67 -1.91
C TRP A 116 3.74 -16.29 -1.63
N GLN A 117 2.82 -17.24 -1.82
CA GLN A 117 1.40 -17.00 -1.56
C GLN A 117 1.14 -16.70 -0.08
N ASN A 118 1.82 -17.41 0.83
CA ASN A 118 1.69 -17.17 2.28
C ASN A 118 2.11 -15.75 2.67
N MET A 119 3.24 -15.28 2.17
CA MET A 119 3.72 -13.92 2.39
C MET A 119 2.77 -12.89 1.77
N HIS A 120 2.26 -13.14 0.57
CA HIS A 120 1.29 -12.24 -0.06
C HIS A 120 -0.08 -12.19 0.65
N ARG A 121 -0.37 -13.11 1.59
CA ARG A 121 -1.54 -12.98 2.49
C ARG A 121 -1.37 -11.88 3.54
N LEU A 122 -0.16 -11.37 3.78
CA LEU A 122 0.03 -10.21 4.67
C LEU A 122 -0.75 -8.97 4.21
N THR A 123 -1.10 -8.90 2.92
CA THR A 123 -2.02 -7.87 2.41
C THR A 123 -3.35 -7.84 3.18
N TYR A 124 -3.85 -8.97 3.69
CA TYR A 124 -5.10 -8.97 4.44
C TYR A 124 -4.99 -8.22 5.78
N LEU A 125 -3.79 -8.10 6.36
CA LEU A 125 -3.57 -7.24 7.53
C LEU A 125 -3.76 -5.76 7.18
N LEU A 126 -3.27 -5.34 6.01
CA LEU A 126 -3.38 -3.96 5.53
C LEU A 126 -4.84 -3.51 5.31
N ILE A 127 -5.77 -4.45 5.11
CA ILE A 127 -7.21 -4.12 5.03
C ILE A 127 -7.70 -3.48 6.34
N PHE A 128 -7.12 -3.84 7.48
CA PHE A 128 -7.48 -3.29 8.80
C PHE A 128 -6.57 -2.13 9.21
N ILE A 129 -5.27 -2.24 8.93
CA ILE A 129 -4.29 -1.23 9.36
C ILE A 129 -4.47 0.08 8.61
N LEU A 130 -4.75 0.06 7.30
CA LEU A 130 -4.87 1.29 6.51
C LEU A 130 -6.07 2.16 6.93
N PRO A 131 -7.30 1.62 7.10
CA PRO A 131 -8.40 2.41 7.64
C PRO A 131 -8.11 2.96 9.04
N TRP A 132 -7.52 2.15 9.92
CA TRP A 132 -7.11 2.62 11.25
C TRP A 132 -6.12 3.78 11.14
N HIS A 133 -5.07 3.62 10.33
CA HIS A 133 -4.09 4.68 10.09
C HIS A 133 -4.74 5.99 9.62
N ILE A 134 -5.69 5.91 8.69
CA ILE A 134 -6.38 7.09 8.15
C ILE A 134 -7.24 7.75 9.24
N LEU A 135 -8.02 6.96 9.98
CA LEU A 135 -8.89 7.48 11.04
C LEU A 135 -8.09 8.18 12.15
N ASP A 136 -6.98 7.57 12.58
CA ASP A 136 -6.09 8.11 13.61
C ASP A 136 -5.41 9.43 13.18
N LYS A 137 -5.17 9.62 11.88
CA LYS A 137 -4.55 10.86 11.35
C LYS A 137 -5.55 11.91 10.89
N MET A 138 -6.84 11.57 10.83
CA MET A 138 -7.93 12.50 10.52
C MET A 138 -8.62 13.07 11.77
N SER A 139 -8.48 12.42 12.93
CA SER A 139 -8.94 12.91 14.23
C SER A 139 -8.00 13.95 14.83
#